data_AF-D1B0Z4-F1
#
_entry.id   AF-D1B0Z4-F1
#
_cell.length_a   1.000
_cell.length_b   1.000
_cell.length_c   1.000
_cell.angle_alpha   90.00
_cell.angle_beta   90.00
_cell.angle_gamma   90.00
#
_symmetry.space_group_name_H-M   'P 1'
#
loop_
_entity.id
_entity.type
_entity.pdbx_description
1 polymer ?
#
loop_
_entity_poly.entity_id
_entity_poly.type
_entity_poly.pdbx_seq_one_letter_code
_entity_poly.pdbx_strand_id
1 'polypeptide(L)'
;MNISSIVVQAKPLHVKALIDLFDASDFCDYHFSDENTGKIVLTIEGENIDEEMQKLKKIEATPHVISATMMMAYSEDELDIEREKLQNADAVPSVLNDDNVKIEDIIYRGDLKKKIH
;
A
#
# COMPACT_ATOMS: atom_id res chain seq x y z
N MET A 1 0.44 -11.32 -7.56
CA MET A 1 -0.30 -11.45 -6.28
C MET A 1 0.54 -10.83 -5.20
N ASN A 2 0.02 -9.79 -4.56
CA ASN A 2 0.72 -9.02 -3.55
C ASN A 2 0.46 -9.59 -2.17
N ILE A 3 1.48 -9.57 -1.32
CA ILE A 3 1.41 -10.03 0.05
C ILE A 3 1.97 -8.93 0.96
N SER A 4 1.13 -8.43 1.87
CA SER A 4 1.52 -7.39 2.80
C SER A 4 1.33 -7.82 4.25
N SER A 5 2.33 -7.57 5.08
CA SER A 5 2.27 -7.80 6.52
C SER A 5 1.83 -6.53 7.25
N ILE A 6 0.81 -6.68 8.09
CA ILE A 6 0.21 -5.61 8.89
C ILE A 6 0.40 -5.91 10.37
N VAL A 7 0.87 -4.89 11.10
CA VAL A 7 0.90 -4.91 12.56
C VAL A 7 -0.24 -4.04 13.07
N VAL A 8 -1.20 -4.69 13.72
CA VAL A 8 -2.34 -4.05 14.37
C VAL A 8 -2.02 -3.84 15.84
N GLN A 9 -2.30 -2.63 16.34
CA GLN A 9 -2.20 -2.28 17.74
C GLN A 9 -3.61 -2.15 18.30
N ALA A 10 -3.88 -2.85 19.40
CA ALA A 10 -5.13 -2.81 20.14
C ALA A 10 -4.84 -2.74 21.65
N LYS A 11 -5.90 -2.59 22.46
CA LYS A 11 -5.76 -2.73 23.93
C LYS A 11 -5.72 -4.22 24.30
N PRO A 12 -4.86 -4.65 25.25
CA PRO A 12 -4.77 -6.03 25.74
C PRO A 12 -6.11 -6.73 26.01
N LEU A 13 -7.06 -6.00 26.62
CA LEU A 13 -8.40 -6.51 26.96
C LEU A 13 -9.20 -7.01 25.75
N HIS A 14 -8.93 -6.48 24.55
CA HIS A 14 -9.68 -6.76 23.33
C HIS A 14 -8.92 -7.64 22.33
N VAL A 15 -7.68 -8.03 22.63
CA VAL A 15 -6.83 -8.81 21.73
C VAL A 15 -7.48 -10.14 21.37
N LYS A 16 -7.98 -10.90 22.34
CA LYS A 16 -8.63 -12.20 22.08
C LYS A 16 -9.84 -12.09 21.15
N ALA A 17 -10.70 -11.11 21.39
CA ALA A 17 -11.87 -10.88 20.55
C ALA A 17 -11.49 -10.47 19.12
N LEU A 18 -10.39 -9.72 18.97
CA LEU A 18 -9.86 -9.36 17.65
C LEU A 18 -9.23 -10.54 16.94
N ILE A 19 -8.52 -11.43 17.64
CA ILE A 19 -7.97 -12.67 17.06
C ILE A 19 -9.12 -13.52 16.51
N ASP A 20 -10.15 -13.78 17.30
CA ASP A 20 -11.31 -14.58 16.86
C ASP A 20 -12.01 -13.95 15.63
N LEU A 21 -12.06 -12.61 15.58
CA LEU A 21 -12.64 -11.88 14.45
C LEU A 21 -11.78 -11.99 13.19
N PHE A 22 -10.46 -11.83 13.33
CA PHE A 22 -9.53 -11.92 12.20
C PHE A 22 -9.38 -13.35 11.68
N ASP A 23 -9.35 -14.34 12.57
CA ASP A 23 -9.27 -15.77 12.22
C ASP A 23 -10.54 -16.27 11.50
N ALA A 24 -11.69 -15.67 11.81
CA ALA A 24 -12.95 -15.94 11.13
C ALA A 24 -13.17 -15.11 9.85
N SER A 25 -12.24 -14.23 9.48
CA SER A 25 -12.41 -13.29 8.38
C SER A 25 -11.72 -13.72 7.10
N ASP A 26 -12.39 -13.55 5.96
CA ASP A 26 -11.84 -13.92 4.65
C ASP A 26 -10.86 -12.88 4.06
N PHE A 27 -10.54 -11.82 4.81
CA PHE A 27 -9.75 -10.69 4.29
C PHE A 27 -8.36 -10.55 4.89
N CYS A 28 -8.01 -11.34 5.91
CA CYS A 28 -6.66 -11.36 6.48
C CYS A 28 -6.35 -12.71 7.14
N ASP A 29 -5.08 -13.08 7.09
CA ASP A 29 -4.56 -14.25 7.78
C ASP A 29 -3.89 -13.84 9.09
N TYR A 30 -4.33 -14.44 10.19
CA TYR A 30 -3.72 -14.24 11.50
C TYR A 30 -2.47 -15.10 11.66
N HIS A 31 -1.38 -14.51 12.17
CA HIS A 31 -0.13 -15.23 12.42
C HIS A 31 0.29 -15.24 13.89
N PHE A 32 0.25 -14.07 14.54
CA PHE A 32 0.79 -13.93 15.89
C PHE A 32 0.13 -12.78 16.64
N SER A 33 -0.01 -12.91 17.95
CA SER A 33 -0.41 -11.83 18.83
C SER A 33 0.41 -11.84 20.12
N ASP A 34 0.73 -10.65 20.62
CA ASP A 34 1.24 -10.45 21.97
C ASP A 34 0.14 -9.81 22.82
N GLU A 35 -0.46 -10.61 23.71
CA GLU A 35 -1.52 -10.17 24.62
C GLU A 35 -1.06 -9.07 25.59
N ASN A 36 0.24 -9.03 25.97
CA ASN A 36 0.74 -8.04 26.92
C ASN A 36 0.89 -6.66 26.27
N THR A 37 1.46 -6.62 25.07
CA THR A 37 1.67 -5.36 24.35
C THR A 37 0.47 -4.95 23.50
N GLY A 38 -0.48 -5.85 23.26
CA GLY A 38 -1.66 -5.58 22.44
C GLY A 38 -1.39 -5.57 20.93
N LYS A 39 -0.31 -6.22 20.50
CA LYS A 39 0.11 -6.26 19.09
C LYS A 39 -0.40 -7.52 18.42
N ILE A 40 -0.90 -7.40 17.20
CA ILE A 40 -1.40 -8.49 16.39
C ILE A 40 -0.73 -8.39 15.01
N VAL A 41 -0.15 -9.48 14.54
CA VAL A 41 0.49 -9.59 13.22
C VAL A 41 -0.45 -10.36 12.31
N LEU A 42 -0.82 -9.70 11.23
CA LEU A 42 -1.71 -10.19 10.18
C LEU A 42 -0.98 -10.12 8.84
N THR A 43 -1.41 -10.95 7.89
CA THR A 43 -1.05 -10.82 6.49
C THR A 43 -2.30 -10.57 5.67
N ILE A 44 -2.20 -9.73 4.66
CA ILE A 44 -3.24 -9.53 3.66
C ILE A 44 -2.67 -9.89 2.30
N GLU A 45 -3.48 -10.57 1.50
CA GLU A 45 -3.17 -10.86 0.10
C GLU A 45 -4.09 -10.03 -0.79
N GLY A 46 -3.62 -9.62 -1.96
CA GLY A 46 -4.45 -8.90 -2.94
C GLY A 46 -3.91 -9.07 -4.35
N GLU A 47 -4.77 -8.95 -5.36
CA GLU A 47 -4.29 -8.97 -6.74
C GLU A 47 -3.55 -7.67 -7.10
N ASN A 48 -4.00 -6.53 -6.54
CA ASN A 48 -3.44 -5.19 -6.77
C ASN A 48 -3.38 -4.39 -5.46
N ILE A 49 -2.62 -3.29 -5.47
CA ILE A 49 -2.49 -2.36 -4.32
C ILE A 49 -3.85 -1.84 -3.82
N ASP A 50 -4.80 -1.60 -4.73
CA ASP A 50 -6.12 -1.09 -4.37
C ASP A 50 -6.91 -2.07 -3.49
N GLU A 51 -6.79 -3.38 -3.73
CA GLU A 51 -7.42 -4.41 -2.92
C GLU A 51 -6.78 -4.48 -1.53
N GLU A 52 -5.45 -4.40 -1.47
CA GLU A 52 -4.71 -4.38 -0.21
C GLU A 52 -5.10 -3.16 0.64
N MET A 53 -5.23 -1.99 0.01
CA MET A 53 -5.70 -0.76 0.66
C MET A 53 -7.13 -0.87 1.18
N GLN A 54 -8.02 -1.55 0.45
CA GLN A 54 -9.38 -1.80 0.93
C GLN A 54 -9.40 -2.74 2.14
N LYS A 55 -8.60 -3.82 2.11
CA LYS A 55 -8.46 -4.75 3.25
C LYS A 55 -7.86 -4.06 4.47
N LEU A 56 -6.82 -3.24 4.28
CA LEU A 56 -6.22 -2.44 5.34
C LEU A 56 -7.23 -1.45 5.96
N LYS A 57 -8.01 -0.73 5.15
CA LYS A 57 -9.07 0.16 5.64
C LYS A 57 -10.14 -0.58 6.45
N LYS A 58 -10.48 -1.81 6.07
CA LYS A 58 -11.42 -2.64 6.86
C LYS A 58 -10.82 -3.00 8.22
N ILE A 59 -9.54 -3.37 8.27
CA ILE A 59 -8.83 -3.64 9.53
C ILE A 59 -8.82 -2.38 10.41
N GLU A 60 -8.48 -1.21 9.86
CA GLU A 60 -8.52 0.06 10.59
C GLU A 60 -9.91 0.44 11.11
N ALA A 61 -10.96 0.13 10.35
CA ALA A 61 -12.35 0.40 10.74
C ALA A 61 -12.89 -0.59 11.79
N THR A 62 -12.13 -1.65 12.11
CA THR A 62 -12.57 -2.67 13.07
C THR A 62 -12.61 -2.07 14.48
N PRO A 63 -13.72 -2.26 15.23
CA PRO A 63 -13.82 -1.76 16.59
C PRO A 63 -12.67 -2.25 17.47
N HIS A 64 -12.18 -1.38 18.36
CA HIS A 64 -11.07 -1.65 19.30
C HIS A 64 -9.66 -1.71 18.69
N VAL A 65 -9.53 -1.58 17.37
CA VAL A 65 -8.24 -1.30 16.71
C VAL A 65 -7.86 0.16 16.97
N ILE A 66 -6.61 0.37 17.41
CA ILE A 66 -6.03 1.71 17.64
C ILE A 66 -5.32 2.18 16.37
N SER A 67 -4.55 1.29 15.75
CA SER A 67 -3.84 1.55 14.51
C SER A 67 -3.54 0.24 13.79
N ALA A 68 -3.48 0.27 12.46
CA ALA A 68 -2.97 -0.81 11.64
C ALA A 68 -1.85 -0.28 10.74
N THR A 69 -0.63 -0.78 10.91
CA THR A 69 0.54 -0.30 10.16
C THR A 69 1.04 -1.40 9.25
N MET A 70 1.09 -1.11 7.95
CA MET A 70 1.75 -1.97 6.97
C MET A 70 3.27 -1.89 7.15
N MET A 71 3.91 -3.02 7.46
CA MET A 71 5.35 -3.09 7.74
C MET A 71 6.16 -3.62 6.55
N MET A 72 5.56 -4.51 5.76
CA MET A 72 6.20 -5.15 4.61
C MET A 72 5.14 -5.34 3.53
N ALA A 73 5.51 -5.09 2.27
CA ALA A 73 4.70 -5.38 1.10
C ALA A 73 5.60 -6.05 0.05
N TYR A 74 5.13 -7.15 -0.53
CA TYR A 74 5.80 -7.88 -1.58
C TYR A 74 4.92 -7.90 -2.82
N SER A 75 5.38 -7.28 -3.91
CA SER A 75 4.58 -7.02 -5.12
C SER A 75 5.39 -7.27 -6.39
N GLU A 76 6.05 -8.44 -6.52
CA GLU A 76 6.95 -8.73 -7.65
C GLU A 76 6.26 -8.62 -9.02
N ASP A 77 5.09 -9.23 -9.18
CA ASP A 77 4.39 -9.26 -10.47
C ASP A 77 4.02 -7.84 -10.96
N GLU A 78 3.58 -6.97 -10.04
CA GLU A 78 3.18 -5.60 -10.35
C GLU A 78 4.39 -4.73 -10.70
N LEU A 79 5.52 -4.96 -10.02
CA LEU A 79 6.80 -4.30 -10.31
C LEU A 79 7.32 -4.68 -11.69
N ASP A 80 7.20 -5.94 -12.09
CA ASP A 80 7.65 -6.41 -13.41
C ASP A 80 6.81 -5.83 -14.54
N ILE A 81 5.48 -5.75 -14.37
CA ILE A 81 4.59 -5.09 -15.33
C ILE A 81 4.95 -3.61 -15.51
N GLU A 82 5.20 -2.89 -14.41
CA GLU A 82 5.58 -1.48 -14.49
C GLU A 82 6.98 -1.30 -15.12
N ARG A 83 7.91 -2.24 -14.87
CA ARG A 83 9.22 -2.25 -15.54
C ARG A 83 9.09 -2.49 -17.03
N GLU A 84 8.24 -3.42 -17.47
CA GLU A 84 7.97 -3.63 -18.89
C GLU A 84 7.34 -2.40 -19.54
N LYS A 85 6.38 -1.74 -18.89
CA LYS A 85 5.81 -0.49 -19.39
C LYS A 85 6.86 0.60 -19.55
N LEU A 86 7.76 0.75 -18.58
CA LEU A 86 8.85 1.74 -18.64
C LEU A 86 9.90 1.40 -19.70
N GLN A 87 10.19 0.12 -19.92
CA GLN A 87 11.10 -0.31 -20.98
C GLN A 87 10.51 -0.13 -22.37
N ASN A 88 9.19 -0.35 -22.50
CA ASN A 88 8.46 -0.19 -23.76
C ASN A 88 8.02 1.27 -24.01
N ALA A 89 8.09 2.14 -23.00
CA ALA A 89 7.84 3.56 -23.15
C ALA A 89 9.00 4.21 -23.90
N ASP A 90 8.69 5.11 -24.84
CA ASP A 90 9.70 5.91 -25.50
C ASP A 90 10.52 6.68 -24.46
N ALA A 91 11.85 6.56 -24.54
CA ALA A 91 12.79 7.24 -23.63
C ALA A 91 12.67 8.77 -23.68
N VAL A 92 12.05 9.28 -24.74
CA VAL A 92 11.85 10.70 -25.01
C VAL A 92 10.34 10.98 -24.99
N PRO A 93 9.84 11.79 -24.05
CA PRO A 93 8.47 12.25 -24.06
C PRO A 93 8.08 12.82 -25.43
N SER A 94 6.92 12.43 -25.95
CA SER A 94 6.42 12.84 -27.27
C SER A 94 6.36 14.36 -27.48
N VAL A 95 6.23 15.11 -26.38
CA VAL A 95 6.28 16.58 -26.35
C VAL A 95 7.63 17.15 -26.82
N LEU A 96 8.73 16.42 -26.67
CA LEU A 96 10.05 16.85 -27.15
C LEU A 96 10.25 16.64 -28.65
N ASN A 97 9.41 15.83 -29.29
CA ASN A 97 9.43 15.57 -30.73
C ASN A 97 8.41 16.43 -31.51
N ASP A 98 7.65 17.29 -30.82
CA ASP A 98 6.63 18.14 -31.44
C ASP A 98 7.17 19.57 -31.65
N ASP A 99 7.50 19.89 -32.90
CA ASP A 99 8.01 21.19 -33.32
C ASP A 99 7.01 22.35 -33.14
N ASN A 100 5.74 22.07 -32.83
CA ASN A 100 4.71 23.09 -32.60
C ASN A 100 4.58 23.50 -31.14
N VAL A 101 5.18 22.76 -30.21
CA VAL A 101 5.10 23.07 -28.78
C VAL A 101 6.14 24.14 -28.45
N LYS A 102 5.67 25.30 -27.99
CA LYS A 102 6.56 26.36 -27.52
C LYS A 102 7.21 25.95 -26.20
N ILE A 103 8.51 26.20 -26.08
CA ILE A 103 9.31 25.89 -24.88
C ILE A 103 8.71 26.49 -23.60
N GLU A 104 8.04 27.63 -23.72
CA GLU A 104 7.38 28.36 -22.63
C GLU A 104 6.19 27.61 -22.02
N ASP A 105 5.53 26.74 -22.81
CA ASP A 105 4.35 25.98 -22.40
C ASP A 105 4.72 24.61 -21.77
N ILE A 106 6.01 24.23 -21.81
CA ILE A 106 6.50 22.96 -21.26
C ILE A 106 6.68 23.08 -19.74
N ILE A 107 5.74 22.49 -18.98
CA ILE A 107 5.80 22.47 -17.51
C ILE A 107 6.73 21.36 -17.04
N TYR A 108 7.98 21.71 -16.75
CA TYR A 108 8.93 20.79 -16.13
C TYR A 108 8.65 20.60 -14.63
N ARG A 109 8.06 19.45 -14.26
CA ARG A 109 7.74 19.10 -12.86
C ARG A 109 8.92 18.55 -12.06
N GLY A 110 10.08 18.37 -12.68
CA GLY A 110 11.31 17.88 -12.02
C GLY A 110 12.09 18.96 -11.27
N ASP A 111 11.74 20.24 -11.41
CA ASP A 111 12.37 21.33 -10.67
C ASP A 111 11.76 21.45 -9.27
N LEU A 112 12.46 20.88 -8.29
CA LEU A 112 12.08 20.92 -6.88
C LEU A 112 12.19 22.33 -6.28
N LYS A 113 12.93 23.27 -6.89
CA LYS A 113 13.07 24.64 -6.35
C LYS A 113 11.82 25.48 -6.53
N LYS A 114 10.98 25.18 -7.53
CA LYS A 114 9.76 25.95 -7.84
C LYS A 114 8.52 25.48 -7.07
N LYS A 115 8.62 24.39 -6.28
CA LYS A 115 7.50 23.84 -5.49
C LYS A 115 7.33 24.44 -4.10
N ILE A 116 8.10 25.47 -3.75
CA ILE A 116 7.90 26.20 -2.50
C ILE A 116 7.02 27.41 -2.82
N HIS A 117 5.69 27.24 -2.76
CA HIS A 117 4.68 28.22 -2.27
C HIS A 117 3.29 27.58 -2.35
#